data_AF-A0A834M709-F1
#
_entry.id   AF-A0A834M709-F1
#
_cell.length_a   1.000
_cell.length_b   1.000
_cell.length_c   1.000
_cell.angle_alpha   90.00
_cell.angle_beta   90.00
_cell.angle_gamma   90.00
#
_symmetry.space_group_name_H-M   'P 1'
#
loop_
_entity.id
_entity.type
_entity.pdbx_description
1 polymer ?
#
loop_
_entity_poly.entity_id
_entity_poly.type
_entity_poly.pdbx_seq_one_letter_code
_entity_poly.pdbx_strand_id
1 'polypeptide(L)' 'MEIQSPRFTGSSWLAFPALKGAYKHVQLSLELRPEAYDGIFFLTGERDDMAGDFMALLLHQGFVEFRFA' A
#
# COMPACT_ATOMS: atom_id res chain seq x y z
N MET A 1 -15.38 -19.82 -6.25
CA MET A 1 -14.09 -19.53 -6.92
C MET A 1 -13.36 -18.56 -6.01
N GLU A 2 -12.40 -19.05 -5.23
CA GLU A 2 -11.57 -18.17 -4.40
C GLU A 2 -10.55 -17.47 -5.30
N ILE A 3 -10.48 -16.14 -5.22
CA ILE A 3 -9.40 -15.37 -5.82
C ILE A 3 -8.20 -15.54 -4.88
N GLN A 4 -7.21 -16.32 -5.31
CA GLN A 4 -5.99 -16.52 -4.51
C GLN A 4 -5.02 -15.34 -4.59
N SER A 5 -5.03 -14.59 -5.70
CA SER A 5 -4.18 -13.42 -5.88
C SER A 5 -4.88 -12.40 -6.77
N PRO A 6 -5.26 -11.21 -6.24
CA PRO A 6 -5.86 -10.16 -7.06
C PRO A 6 -4.83 -9.59 -8.05
N ARG A 7 -5.28 -9.26 -9.26
CA ARG A 7 -4.50 -8.51 -10.24
C ARG A 7 -5.09 -7.10 -10.36
N PHE A 8 -4.24 -6.09 -10.32
CA PHE A 8 -4.64 -4.68 -10.36
C PHE A 8 -4.30 -4.05 -11.72
N THR A 9 -5.12 -3.10 -12.17
CA THR A 9 -4.99 -2.45 -13.49
C THR A 9 -4.65 -0.96 -13.38
N GLY A 10 -4.13 -0.53 -12.23
CA GLY A 10 -3.78 0.87 -11.94
C GLY A 10 -4.95 1.74 -11.46
N SER A 11 -6.19 1.33 -11.71
CA SER A 11 -7.42 2.01 -11.25
C SER A 11 -8.27 1.15 -10.30
N SER A 12 -7.67 0.13 -9.70
CA SER A 12 -8.34 -0.79 -8.77
C SER A 12 -7.53 -0.92 -7.48
N TRP A 13 -8.22 -1.12 -6.36
CA TRP A 13 -7.61 -1.27 -5.05
C TRP A 13 -8.48 -2.18 -4.15
N LEU A 14 -7.86 -2.68 -3.09
CA LEU A 14 -8.55 -3.28 -1.96
C LEU A 14 -8.49 -2.29 -0.79
N ALA A 15 -9.64 -2.10 -0.14
CA ALA A 15 -9.72 -1.33 1.10
C ALA A 15 -9.87 -2.28 2.28
N PHE A 16 -9.05 -2.09 3.31
CA PHE A 16 -9.09 -2.86 4.55
C PHE A 16 -9.59 -1.96 5.69
N PRO A 17 -10.08 -2.54 6.80
CA PRO A 17 -10.37 -1.76 7.99
C PRO A 17 -9.16 -0.94 8.46
N ALA A 18 -9.41 0.24 9.03
CA ALA A 18 -8.37 1.11 9.54
C ALA A 18 -7.46 0.38 10.55
N LEU A 19 -6.15 0.61 10.43
CA LEU A 19 -5.16 0.02 11.33
C LEU A 19 -5.38 0.55 12.76
N LYS A 20 -5.39 -0.35 13.73
CA LYS A 20 -5.51 0.00 15.15
C LYS A 20 -4.12 -0.01 15.79
N GLY A 21 -3.74 1.08 16.44
CA GLY A 21 -2.46 1.15 17.14
C GLY A 21 -1.22 1.25 16.24
N ALA A 22 -1.41 1.63 14.97
CA ALA A 22 -0.32 1.77 14.00
C ALA A 22 0.81 2.71 14.47
N TYR A 23 0.48 3.70 15.31
CA TYR A 23 1.46 4.60 15.93
C TYR A 23 2.50 3.91 16.83
N LYS A 24 2.27 2.65 17.25
CA LYS A 24 3.21 1.89 18.09
C LYS A 24 4.09 0.94 17.28
N HIS A 25 3.46 0.17 16.42
CA HIS A 25 4.11 -0.88 15.66
C HIS A 25 3.26 -1.26 14.44
N VAL A 26 3.91 -1.38 13.29
CA VAL A 26 3.31 -1.86 12.05
C VAL A 26 4.20 -2.95 11.48
N GLN A 27 3.59 -4.08 11.14
CA GLN A 27 4.23 -5.15 10.41
C GLN A 27 3.44 -5.40 9.13
N LEU A 28 4.12 -5.32 7.99
CA LEU A 28 3.56 -5.54 6.67
C LEU A 28 4.35 -6.65 5.98
N SER A 29 3.64 -7.63 5.43
CA SER A 29 4.22 -8.68 4.59
C SER A 29 3.41 -8.75 3.31
N LEU A 30 4.08 -8.63 2.16
CA LEU A 30 3.47 -8.59 0.84
C LEU A 30 4.29 -9.46 -0.10
N GLU A 31 3.60 -10.28 -0.90
CA GLU A 31 4.19 -11.02 -2.01
C GLU A 31 3.61 -10.43 -3.30
N LEU A 32 4.48 -9.91 -4.15
CA LEU A 32 4.09 -9.08 -5.28
C LEU A 32 4.81 -9.55 -6.55
N ARG A 33 4.10 -9.54 -7.67
CA ARG A 33 4.66 -9.72 -9.01
C ARG A 33 4.34 -8.48 -9.85
N PRO A 34 5.18 -7.43 -9.80
CA PRO A 34 4.91 -6.20 -10.53
C PRO A 34 4.89 -6.43 -12.05
N GLU A 35 3.90 -5.86 -12.73
CA GLU A 35 3.80 -5.85 -14.19
C GLU A 35 4.14 -4.46 -14.79
N ALA A 36 4.50 -3.50 -13.92
CA ALA A 36 4.90 -2.14 -14.24
C ALA A 36 6.05 -1.68 -13.32
N TYR A 37 6.76 -0.61 -13.70
CA TYR A 37 7.87 -0.04 -12.93
C TYR A 37 7.45 0.98 -11.86
N ASP A 38 6.22 1.46 -11.92
CA ASP A 38 5.65 2.42 -10.97
C ASP A 38 4.29 1.93 -10.49
N GLY A 39 4.01 2.12 -9.20
CA GLY A 39 2.72 1.76 -8.61
C GLY A 39 2.70 1.81 -7.09
N ILE A 40 1.51 1.82 -6.51
CA ILE A 40 1.31 1.83 -5.05
C ILE A 40 0.92 0.41 -4.60
N PHE A 41 1.62 -0.13 -3.61
CA PHE A 41 1.31 -1.43 -3.01
C PHE A 41 0.51 -1.30 -1.72
N PHE A 42 0.81 -0.27 -0.93
CA PHE A 42 0.15 0.00 0.33
C PHE A 42 0.09 1.52 0.56
N LEU A 43 -1.06 2.00 1.01
CA LEU A 43 -1.26 3.38 1.42
C LEU A 43 -2.18 3.42 2.62
N THR A 44 -1.76 4.14 3.66
CA THR A 44 -2.58 4.47 4.82
C THR A 44 -2.23 5.88 5.28
N GLY A 45 -3.22 6.60 5.79
CA GLY A 45 -3.05 7.93 6.34
C GLY A 45 -4.08 8.21 7.42
N GLU A 46 -3.83 9.24 8.21
CA GLU A 46 -4.79 9.74 9.20
C GLU A 46 -6.09 10.22 8.54
N ARG A 47 -5.97 10.83 7.35
CA ARG A 47 -7.05 11.47 6.61
C ARG A 47 -7.00 11.08 5.14
N ASP A 48 -8.16 11.10 4.47
CA ASP A 48 -8.31 10.72 3.06
C ASP A 48 -7.57 11.66 2.08
N ASP A 49 -7.32 12.91 2.50
CA ASP A 49 -6.52 13.87 1.73
C ASP A 49 -5.01 13.72 1.95
N MET A 50 -4.59 12.68 2.67
CA MET A 50 -3.19 12.41 3.05
C MET A 50 -2.55 13.55 3.85
N ALA A 51 -3.36 14.43 4.45
CA ALA A 51 -2.86 15.43 5.38
C ALA A 51 -2.68 14.80 6.77
N GLY A 52 -1.56 15.11 7.42
CA GLY A 52 -1.16 14.47 8.68
C GLY A 52 -0.23 13.28 8.43
N ASP A 53 -0.21 12.34 9.37
CA ASP A 53 0.70 11.20 9.31
C ASP A 53 0.26 10.20 8.23
N PHE A 54 1.23 9.67 7.49
CA PHE A 54 0.96 8.64 6.49
C PHE A 54 2.09 7.61 6.37
N MET A 55 1.75 6.47 5.79
CA MET A 55 2.73 5.48 5.33
C MET A 55 2.34 4.96 3.95
N ALA A 56 3.33 4.85 3.08
CA ALA A 56 3.18 4.32 1.74
C ALA A 56 4.32 3.34 1.42
N LEU A 57 3.97 2.19 0.84
CA LEU A 57 4.90 1.30 0.16
C LEU A 57 4.57 1.33 -1.33
N LEU A 58 5.56 1.66 -2.14
CA LEU A 58 5.39 1.86 -3.57
C LEU A 58 6.58 1.33 -4.36
N LEU A 59 6.36 1.09 -5.63
CA LEU A 59 7.41 0.87 -6.62
C LEU A 59 7.61 2.19 -7.36
N HIS A 60 8.85 2.66 -7.43
CA HIS A 60 9.23 3.82 -8.22
C HIS A 60 10.45 3.48 -9.08
N GLN A 61 10.31 3.61 -10.39
CA GLN A 61 11.38 3.29 -11.35
C GLN A 61 11.99 1.89 -11.15
N GLY A 62 11.17 0.92 -10.72
CA GLY A 62 11.59 -0.46 -10.44
C GLY A 62 12.21 -0.69 -9.07
N PHE A 63 12.29 0.32 -8.21
CA PHE A 63 12.79 0.21 -6.84
C PHE A 63 11.67 0.31 -5.83
N VAL A 64 11.74 -0.50 -4.77
CA VAL A 64 10.78 -0.43 -3.67
C VAL A 64 11.14 0.77 -2.80
N GLU A 65 10.15 1.64 -2.57
CA GLU A 65 10.28 2.79 -1.69
C GLU A 65 9.27 2.71 -0.55
N PHE A 66 9.74 3.04 0.65
CA PHE A 66 8.91 3.27 1.82
C PHE A 66 8.94 4.75 2.15
N ARG A 67 7.76 5.40 2.13
CA ARG A 67 7.60 6.83 2.42
C ARG A 67 6.66 7.02 3.61
N PHE A 68 6.99 7.95 4.48
CA PHE A 68 6.18 8.30 5.65
C PHE A 68 6.40 9.77 6.00
N ALA A 69 5.43 10.37 6.69
CA ALA A 69 5.51 11.68 7.32
C ALA A 69 4.77 11.65 8.65
#